data_AF-A0A2W1N619-F1
#
_entry.id   AF-A0A2W1N619-F1
#
_cell.length_a   1.000
_cell.length_b   1.000
_cell.length_c   1.000
_cell.angle_alpha   90.00
_cell.angle_beta   90.00
_cell.angle_gamma   90.00
#
_symmetry.space_group_name_H-M   'P 1'
#
loop_
_entity.id
_entity.type
_entity.pdbx_description
1 polymer ?
#
loop_
_entity_poly.entity_id
_entity_poly.type
_entity_poly.pdbx_seq_one_letter_code
_entity_poly.pdbx_strand_id
1 'polypeptide(L)'
;MRLLKNIFTFCILLASSLGLAQSEKQLNKAISTYEKNMSKGIEKLEKYIEKSAHYGNDDGWNTLINMKYYQYTQLNELYSAIKIDVEGENDSLNKITAKEIKSGMTSAIDQSFINACREATIKSTSNKADFHLRKMLIDIDPDTLVSEKALAYFNEAENSFMKRDNELAILNYRKAVETAPAYYKANLYLGDALWLEENYDSAIYYLSIAKELQPNLMEPRKFLIDALADKELWYRAKQECISALCIYPSNDIKYKLQAILRQENKWLNEHKIKKDFYANNMLKETQPVLIPPYQSYRSAKNLVAAYTNDTGLIEQNDLTNETYLEVYSWKQFLKENEDNLPVLFRFAKKMEKEDYLDCYVFFSFFHVDIYPQFQDFITKEGNKEKMERFINEFLIETYK
;
A
#
# COMPACT_ATOMS: atom_id res chain seq x y z
N MET A 1 -17.57 8.84 16.46
CA MET A 1 -17.72 8.00 17.67
C MET A 1 -18.29 6.59 17.47
N ARG A 2 -19.38 6.35 16.69
CA ARG A 2 -19.88 4.99 16.39
C ARG A 2 -19.16 4.28 15.22
N LEU A 3 -18.60 5.05 14.27
CA LEU A 3 -17.84 4.55 13.10
C LEU A 3 -16.59 3.72 13.46
N LEU A 4 -15.92 4.04 14.58
CA LEU A 4 -14.65 3.43 14.96
C LEU A 4 -14.78 2.17 15.83
N LYS A 5 -15.95 1.93 16.45
CA LYS A 5 -16.22 0.71 17.23
C LYS A 5 -16.43 -0.51 16.34
N ASN A 6 -16.94 -0.32 15.12
CA ASN A 6 -17.28 -1.42 14.22
C ASN A 6 -16.08 -1.96 13.42
N ILE A 7 -14.97 -1.20 13.32
CA ILE A 7 -13.72 -1.69 12.72
C ILE A 7 -13.14 -2.85 13.56
N PHE A 8 -13.36 -2.83 14.88
CA PHE A 8 -12.91 -3.90 15.77
C PHE A 8 -13.71 -5.21 15.62
N THR A 9 -14.94 -5.15 15.10
CA THR A 9 -15.83 -6.32 14.98
C THR A 9 -15.52 -7.18 13.75
N PHE A 10 -14.67 -6.72 12.81
CA PHE A 10 -14.49 -7.37 11.51
C PHE A 10 -13.31 -8.36 11.45
N CYS A 11 -12.50 -8.50 12.50
CA CYS A 11 -11.29 -9.34 12.49
C CYS A 11 -11.51 -10.81 12.91
N ILE A 12 -12.75 -11.27 13.08
CA ILE A 12 -13.02 -12.62 13.62
C ILE A 12 -13.81 -13.42 12.60
N LEU A 13 -13.11 -14.20 11.74
CA LEU A 13 -13.66 -15.39 11.06
C LEU A 13 -12.53 -16.30 10.51
N LEU A 14 -12.06 -17.20 11.39
CA LEU A 14 -11.70 -18.64 11.26
C LEU A 14 -10.83 -19.22 10.12
N ALA A 15 -9.76 -19.96 10.52
CA ALA A 15 -9.59 -21.40 10.29
C ALA A 15 -8.50 -22.02 11.19
N SER A 16 -8.73 -23.23 11.71
CA SER A 16 -8.04 -23.86 12.83
C SER A 16 -6.86 -24.78 12.44
N SER A 17 -5.67 -24.46 12.94
CA SER A 17 -4.57 -25.40 13.25
C SER A 17 -4.01 -25.04 14.64
N LEU A 18 -3.37 -25.96 15.35
CA LEU A 18 -2.86 -25.73 16.72
C LEU A 18 -1.92 -24.50 16.82
N GLY A 19 -1.16 -24.20 15.75
CA GLY A 19 -0.34 -22.99 15.67
C GLY A 19 -1.15 -21.70 15.49
N LEU A 20 -2.20 -21.73 14.66
CA LEU A 20 -3.13 -20.62 14.44
C LEU A 20 -3.95 -20.29 15.71
N ALA A 21 -4.32 -21.31 16.48
CA ALA A 21 -5.03 -21.12 17.75
C ALA A 21 -4.17 -20.39 18.81
N GLN A 22 -2.85 -20.62 18.81
CA GLN A 22 -1.94 -19.95 19.74
C GLN A 22 -1.65 -18.50 19.33
N SER A 23 -1.46 -18.23 18.04
CA SER A 23 -1.31 -16.86 17.53
C SER A 23 -2.57 -16.05 17.82
N GLU A 24 -3.74 -16.57 17.46
CA GLU A 24 -5.04 -15.95 17.72
C GLU A 24 -5.23 -15.62 19.20
N LYS A 25 -4.87 -16.54 20.11
CA LYS A 25 -4.94 -16.29 21.56
C LYS A 25 -4.04 -15.13 22.00
N GLN A 26 -2.83 -15.00 21.48
CA GLN A 26 -1.93 -13.90 21.84
C GLN A 26 -2.43 -12.57 21.28
N LEU A 27 -2.90 -12.55 20.04
CA LEU A 27 -3.51 -11.38 19.41
C LEU A 27 -4.72 -10.91 20.23
N ASN A 28 -5.65 -11.81 20.55
CA ASN A 28 -6.83 -11.52 21.37
C ASN A 28 -6.45 -11.00 22.77
N LYS A 29 -5.40 -11.54 23.37
CA LYS A 29 -4.90 -11.06 24.67
C LYS A 29 -4.31 -9.66 24.57
N ALA A 30 -3.64 -9.31 23.47
CA ALA A 30 -3.15 -7.97 23.21
C ALA A 30 -4.30 -6.99 22.95
N ILE A 31 -5.27 -7.37 22.13
CA ILE A 31 -6.52 -6.64 21.86
C ILE A 31 -7.28 -6.31 23.14
N SER A 32 -7.57 -7.32 23.98
CA SER A 32 -8.28 -7.10 25.24
C SER A 32 -7.49 -6.21 26.21
N THR A 33 -6.15 -6.20 26.10
CA THR A 33 -5.32 -5.27 26.87
C THR A 33 -5.41 -3.86 26.31
N TYR A 34 -5.42 -3.71 24.98
CA TYR A 34 -5.54 -2.46 24.26
C TYR A 34 -6.83 -1.72 24.59
N GLU A 35 -7.96 -2.43 24.65
CA GLU A 35 -9.26 -1.88 25.03
C GLU A 35 -9.27 -1.24 26.43
N LYS A 36 -8.46 -1.79 27.35
CA LYS A 36 -8.33 -1.28 28.73
C LYS A 36 -7.24 -0.22 28.84
N ASN A 37 -6.16 -0.37 28.08
CA ASN A 37 -5.00 0.50 28.06
C ASN A 37 -4.26 0.33 26.72
N MET A 38 -4.37 1.33 25.85
CA MET A 38 -3.87 1.25 24.48
C MET A 38 -2.36 1.01 24.40
N SER A 39 -1.55 1.76 25.17
CA SER A 39 -0.09 1.58 25.18
C SER A 39 0.32 0.17 25.62
N LYS A 40 -0.28 -0.36 26.70
CA LYS A 40 0.03 -1.72 27.16
C LYS A 40 -0.43 -2.78 26.17
N GLY A 41 -1.50 -2.52 25.42
CA GLY A 41 -1.94 -3.38 24.32
C GLY A 41 -0.93 -3.45 23.18
N ILE A 42 -0.45 -2.28 22.74
CA ILE A 42 0.59 -2.15 21.70
C ILE A 42 1.89 -2.82 22.13
N GLU A 43 2.42 -2.47 23.31
CA GLU A 43 3.68 -3.03 23.82
C GLU A 43 3.64 -4.56 23.89
N LYS A 44 2.49 -5.11 24.29
CA LYS A 44 2.28 -6.55 24.38
C LYS A 44 2.25 -7.21 23.01
N LEU A 45 1.68 -6.54 22.01
CA LEU A 45 1.65 -7.03 20.64
C LEU A 45 3.03 -6.95 19.98
N GLU A 46 3.76 -5.85 20.19
CA GLU A 46 5.14 -5.68 19.72
C GLU A 46 6.05 -6.79 20.28
N LYS A 47 5.98 -7.07 21.59
CA LYS A 47 6.70 -8.20 22.21
C LYS A 47 6.32 -9.57 21.65
N TYR A 48 5.07 -9.74 21.19
CA TYR A 48 4.64 -10.98 20.55
C TYR A 48 5.24 -11.10 19.15
N ILE A 49 5.19 -10.02 18.36
CA ILE A 49 5.77 -9.93 17.02
C ILE A 49 7.29 -10.18 17.06
N GLU A 50 8.01 -9.56 17.99
CA GLU A 50 9.46 -9.74 18.17
C GLU A 50 9.84 -11.19 18.49
N LYS A 51 9.01 -11.89 19.28
CA LYS A 51 9.24 -13.29 19.67
C LYS A 51 8.92 -14.28 18.55
N SER A 52 8.04 -13.93 17.61
CA SER A 52 7.83 -14.75 16.42
C SER A 52 9.03 -14.57 15.49
N ALA A 53 9.99 -15.49 15.57
CA ALA A 53 11.29 -15.42 14.90
C ALA A 53 11.26 -15.50 13.34
N HIS A 54 10.12 -15.31 12.68
CA HIS A 54 10.01 -15.51 11.24
C HIS A 54 9.32 -14.34 10.54
N TYR A 55 9.86 -14.02 9.36
CA TYR A 55 9.10 -13.34 8.33
C TYR A 55 7.72 -14.03 8.21
N GLY A 56 6.61 -13.29 8.24
CA GLY A 56 5.27 -13.88 8.10
C GLY A 56 4.39 -13.94 9.35
N ASN A 57 4.54 -13.03 10.33
CA ASN A 57 3.48 -12.74 11.30
C ASN A 57 2.60 -11.57 10.80
N ASP A 58 2.06 -11.73 9.58
CA ASP A 58 1.29 -10.66 8.92
C ASP A 58 0.06 -10.29 9.74
N ASP A 59 -0.58 -11.24 10.42
CA ASP A 59 -1.70 -10.97 11.32
C ASP A 59 -1.31 -10.09 12.50
N GLY A 60 -0.15 -10.34 13.11
CA GLY A 60 0.40 -9.50 14.18
C GLY A 60 0.67 -8.07 13.70
N TRP A 61 1.36 -7.93 12.57
CA TRP A 61 1.65 -6.62 11.98
C TRP A 61 0.38 -5.89 11.53
N ASN A 62 -0.55 -6.56 10.85
CA ASN A 62 -1.85 -5.99 10.47
C ASN A 62 -2.65 -5.54 11.70
N THR A 63 -2.66 -6.35 12.77
CA THR A 63 -3.31 -5.98 14.04
C THR A 63 -2.66 -4.76 14.68
N LEU A 64 -1.32 -4.70 14.68
CA LEU A 64 -0.56 -3.57 15.23
C LEU A 64 -0.86 -2.28 14.46
N ILE A 65 -0.87 -2.34 13.14
CA ILE A 65 -1.19 -1.20 12.29
C ILE A 65 -2.63 -0.74 12.50
N ASN A 66 -3.60 -1.65 12.62
CA ASN A 66 -4.98 -1.28 12.93
C ASN A 66 -5.08 -0.57 14.30
N MET A 67 -4.39 -1.06 15.32
CA MET A 67 -4.33 -0.41 16.65
C MET A 67 -3.72 0.99 16.54
N LYS A 68 -2.55 1.12 15.88
CA LYS A 68 -1.89 2.42 15.71
C LYS A 68 -2.70 3.37 14.82
N TYR A 69 -3.41 2.87 13.81
CA TYR A 69 -4.33 3.67 12.98
C TYR A 69 -5.50 4.20 13.81
N TYR A 70 -6.07 3.38 14.70
CA TYR A 70 -7.09 3.86 15.62
C TYR A 70 -6.56 5.00 16.50
N GLN A 71 -5.37 4.85 17.09
CA GLN A 71 -4.76 5.95 17.87
C GLN A 71 -4.51 7.20 17.02
N TYR A 72 -3.98 7.00 15.81
CA TYR A 72 -3.75 8.05 14.82
C TYR A 72 -5.03 8.84 14.54
N THR A 73 -6.15 8.17 14.24
CA THR A 73 -7.44 8.84 13.99
C THR A 73 -7.96 9.59 15.20
N GLN A 74 -7.86 9.02 16.41
CA GLN A 74 -8.27 9.70 17.65
C GLN A 74 -7.45 10.96 17.93
N LEU A 75 -6.13 10.87 17.75
CA LEU A 75 -5.24 12.02 17.91
C LEU A 75 -5.57 13.06 16.85
N ASN A 76 -5.66 12.68 15.57
CA ASN A 76 -6.00 13.63 14.51
C ASN A 76 -7.36 14.30 14.73
N GLU A 77 -8.39 13.58 15.17
CA GLU A 77 -9.67 14.19 15.55
C GLU A 77 -9.48 15.22 16.68
N LEU A 78 -8.72 14.87 17.73
CA LEU A 78 -8.43 15.74 18.86
C LEU A 78 -7.68 17.01 18.43
N TYR A 79 -6.57 16.88 17.68
CA TYR A 79 -5.77 18.01 17.21
C TYR A 79 -6.52 18.87 16.20
N SER A 80 -7.37 18.25 15.35
CA SER A 80 -8.25 18.96 14.43
C SER A 80 -9.27 19.84 15.16
N ALA A 81 -9.68 19.46 16.37
CA ALA A 81 -10.61 20.24 17.20
C ALA A 81 -9.94 21.40 17.95
N ILE A 82 -8.61 21.45 18.02
CA ILE A 82 -7.89 22.56 18.67
C ILE A 82 -8.07 23.84 17.86
N LYS A 83 -8.48 24.91 18.56
CA LYS A 83 -8.48 26.29 18.05
C LYS A 83 -7.16 26.94 18.43
N ILE A 84 -6.50 27.53 17.44
CA ILE A 84 -5.24 28.27 17.62
C ILE A 84 -5.55 29.72 17.28
N ASP A 85 -5.48 30.58 18.28
CA ASP A 85 -5.60 32.01 18.13
C ASP A 85 -4.19 32.62 18.21
N VAL A 86 -3.80 33.34 17.17
CA VAL A 86 -2.50 34.02 17.10
C VAL A 86 -2.78 35.52 17.21
N GLU A 87 -2.23 36.15 18.24
CA GLU A 87 -2.34 37.59 18.45
C GLU A 87 -1.26 38.33 17.65
N GLY A 88 -1.65 39.38 16.93
CA GLY A 88 -0.75 40.21 16.13
C GLY A 88 -1.51 41.28 15.35
N GLU A 89 -0.81 42.31 14.88
CA GLU A 89 -1.43 43.46 14.19
C GLU A 89 -2.03 43.10 12.81
N ASN A 90 -1.65 41.96 12.22
CA ASN A 90 -2.09 41.53 10.90
C ASN A 90 -2.89 40.22 10.95
N ASP A 91 -4.22 40.34 10.92
CA ASP A 91 -5.16 39.22 10.96
C ASP A 91 -4.94 38.15 9.86
N SER A 92 -4.49 38.56 8.67
CA SER A 92 -4.24 37.62 7.58
C SER A 92 -3.01 36.76 7.85
N LEU A 93 -1.95 37.38 8.36
CA LEU A 93 -0.73 36.68 8.77
C LEU A 93 -1.02 35.76 9.96
N ASN A 94 -1.78 36.24 10.96
CA ASN A 94 -2.18 35.45 12.12
C ASN A 94 -2.91 34.16 11.73
N LYS A 95 -3.81 34.22 10.74
CA LYS A 95 -4.52 33.04 10.21
C LYS A 95 -3.60 32.06 9.49
N ILE A 96 -2.62 32.56 8.73
CA ILE A 96 -1.61 31.70 8.07
C ILE A 96 -0.77 31.00 9.12
N THR A 97 -0.25 31.73 10.10
CA THR A 97 0.54 31.18 11.21
C THR A 97 -0.24 30.13 12.00
N ALA A 98 -1.51 30.38 12.32
CA ALA A 98 -2.37 29.41 13.00
C ALA A 98 -2.52 28.10 12.18
N LYS A 99 -2.67 28.22 10.86
CA LYS A 99 -2.75 27.07 9.95
C LYS A 99 -1.43 26.29 9.89
N GLU A 100 -0.29 26.98 9.85
CA GLU A 100 1.04 26.35 9.85
C GLU A 100 1.32 25.61 11.15
N ILE A 101 1.01 26.21 12.30
CA ILE A 101 1.13 25.55 13.61
C ILE A 101 0.28 24.28 13.63
N LYS A 102 -0.99 24.38 13.19
CA LYS A 102 -1.89 23.22 13.12
C LYS A 102 -1.34 22.11 12.21
N SER A 103 -0.81 22.49 11.05
CA SER A 103 -0.18 21.57 10.09
C SER A 103 1.07 20.90 10.65
N GLY A 104 1.88 21.62 11.42
CA GLY A 104 3.06 21.06 12.10
C GLY A 104 2.68 20.04 13.18
N MET A 105 1.62 20.31 13.95
CA MET A 105 1.11 19.38 14.97
C MET A 105 0.60 18.07 14.35
N THR A 106 -0.15 18.14 13.25
CA THR A 106 -0.64 16.94 12.55
C THR A 106 0.48 16.17 11.86
N SER A 107 1.49 16.88 11.33
CA SER A 107 2.63 16.26 10.64
C SER A 107 3.43 15.28 11.53
N ALA A 108 3.62 15.58 12.82
CA ALA A 108 4.31 14.65 13.73
C ALA A 108 3.54 13.34 13.94
N ILE A 109 2.22 13.42 13.97
CA ILE A 109 1.31 12.27 14.16
C ILE A 109 1.27 11.43 12.89
N ASP A 110 1.14 12.10 11.73
CA ASP A 110 1.26 11.48 10.42
C ASP A 110 2.60 10.73 10.31
N GLN A 111 3.70 11.38 10.65
CA GLN A 111 5.02 10.78 10.51
C GLN A 111 5.25 9.59 11.44
N SER A 112 4.72 9.65 12.67
CA SER A 112 4.75 8.51 13.61
C SER A 112 4.01 7.30 13.04
N PHE A 113 2.81 7.51 12.50
CA PHE A 113 2.02 6.42 11.91
C PHE A 113 2.62 5.90 10.60
N ILE A 114 3.13 6.79 9.73
CA ILE A 114 3.86 6.44 8.52
C ILE A 114 5.08 5.58 8.86
N ASN A 115 5.87 5.95 9.88
CA ASN A 115 7.04 5.17 10.28
C ASN A 115 6.67 3.77 10.78
N ALA A 116 5.57 3.63 11.53
CA ALA A 116 5.08 2.31 11.93
C ALA A 116 4.68 1.45 10.72
N CYS A 117 4.00 2.04 9.72
CA CYS A 117 3.64 1.32 8.50
C CYS A 117 4.87 0.95 7.67
N ARG A 118 5.85 1.86 7.54
CA ARG A 118 7.13 1.60 6.86
C ARG A 118 7.86 0.42 7.49
N GLU A 119 7.97 0.41 8.82
CA GLU A 119 8.58 -0.70 9.55
C GLU A 119 7.85 -2.02 9.27
N ALA A 120 6.52 -2.02 9.36
CA ALA A 120 5.72 -3.20 9.10
C ALA A 120 5.94 -3.77 7.69
N THR A 121 6.03 -2.93 6.65
CA THR A 121 6.27 -3.39 5.27
C THR A 121 7.69 -3.90 5.01
N ILE A 122 8.68 -3.53 5.82
CA ILE A 122 10.03 -4.13 5.79
C ILE A 122 10.04 -5.48 6.51
N LYS A 123 9.34 -5.59 7.65
CA LYS A 123 9.38 -6.78 8.50
C LYS A 123 8.36 -7.86 8.10
N SER A 124 7.39 -7.54 7.24
CA SER A 124 6.26 -8.41 6.90
C SER A 124 5.68 -8.11 5.51
N THR A 125 4.63 -8.83 5.14
CA THR A 125 3.79 -8.57 3.96
C THR A 125 2.45 -7.92 4.32
N SER A 126 2.40 -7.20 5.45
CA SER A 126 1.23 -6.47 5.93
C SER A 126 0.59 -5.61 4.84
N ASN A 127 -0.58 -6.04 4.36
CA ASN A 127 -1.38 -5.29 3.39
C ASN A 127 -2.03 -4.05 4.02
N LYS A 128 -2.26 -4.03 5.34
CA LYS A 128 -2.74 -2.85 6.05
C LYS A 128 -1.71 -1.73 6.07
N ALA A 129 -0.46 -2.04 6.40
CA ALA A 129 0.63 -1.08 6.37
C ALA A 129 0.81 -0.48 4.98
N ASP A 130 0.88 -1.34 3.97
CA ASP A 130 1.03 -0.98 2.57
C ASP A 130 -0.13 -0.10 2.06
N PHE A 131 -1.38 -0.45 2.42
CA PHE A 131 -2.57 0.35 2.14
C PHE A 131 -2.45 1.77 2.70
N HIS A 132 -2.11 1.91 3.98
CA HIS A 132 -2.00 3.22 4.63
C HIS A 132 -0.85 4.05 4.06
N LEU A 133 0.30 3.45 3.75
CA LEU A 133 1.41 4.15 3.11
C LEU A 133 1.00 4.73 1.76
N ARG A 134 0.40 3.90 0.89
CA ARG A 134 -0.11 4.39 -0.39
C ARG A 134 -1.13 5.50 -0.18
N LYS A 135 -2.08 5.31 0.75
CA LYS A 135 -3.17 6.26 0.96
C LYS A 135 -2.67 7.63 1.43
N MET A 136 -1.63 7.67 2.25
CA MET A 136 -1.10 8.89 2.84
C MET A 136 -0.03 9.56 1.99
N LEU A 137 0.72 8.80 1.20
CA LEU A 137 1.92 9.31 0.50
C LEU A 137 1.75 9.44 -1.01
N ILE A 138 0.74 8.79 -1.60
CA ILE A 138 0.59 8.66 -3.05
C ILE A 138 -0.81 9.07 -3.50
N ASP A 139 -1.84 8.50 -2.88
CA ASP A 139 -3.21 8.75 -3.30
C ASP A 139 -3.59 10.23 -3.15
N ILE A 140 -4.40 10.69 -4.09
CA ILE A 140 -5.06 12.00 -4.07
C ILE A 140 -6.56 11.83 -3.78
N ASP A 141 -7.22 12.90 -3.34
CA ASP A 141 -8.68 12.95 -3.34
C ASP A 141 -9.17 13.34 -4.75
N PRO A 142 -9.84 12.44 -5.47
CA PRO A 142 -10.28 12.72 -6.83
C PRO A 142 -11.51 13.64 -6.90
N ASP A 143 -12.29 13.71 -5.82
CA ASP A 143 -13.63 14.33 -5.81
C ASP A 143 -13.61 15.73 -5.18
N THR A 144 -12.76 16.63 -5.72
CA THR A 144 -12.59 17.99 -5.19
C THR A 144 -13.69 18.99 -5.60
N LEU A 145 -14.46 18.68 -6.65
CA LEU A 145 -15.48 19.55 -7.24
C LEU A 145 -16.81 18.81 -7.42
N VAL A 146 -17.40 18.38 -6.30
CA VAL A 146 -18.71 17.70 -6.29
C VAL A 146 -19.82 18.68 -5.91
N SER A 147 -20.93 18.65 -6.64
CA SER A 147 -22.10 19.48 -6.29
C SER A 147 -22.68 19.10 -4.92
N GLU A 148 -23.18 20.08 -4.17
CA GLU A 148 -23.78 19.85 -2.85
C GLU A 148 -24.88 18.79 -2.88
N LYS A 149 -25.69 18.78 -3.95
CA LYS A 149 -26.77 17.80 -4.12
C LYS A 149 -26.23 16.38 -4.31
N ALA A 150 -25.21 16.18 -5.14
CA ALA A 150 -24.59 14.87 -5.33
C ALA A 150 -23.91 14.39 -4.04
N LEU A 151 -23.23 15.30 -3.34
CA LEU A 151 -22.60 15.02 -2.05
C LEU A 151 -23.63 14.65 -0.97
N ALA A 152 -24.80 15.32 -0.95
CA ALA A 152 -25.88 14.98 -0.02
C ALA A 152 -26.40 13.54 -0.25
N TYR A 153 -26.70 13.17 -1.50
CA TYR A 153 -27.10 11.79 -1.83
C TYR A 153 -26.02 10.77 -1.47
N PHE A 154 -24.75 11.10 -1.74
CA PHE A 154 -23.63 10.25 -1.36
C PHE A 154 -23.55 10.02 0.15
N ASN A 155 -23.65 11.08 0.95
CA ASN A 155 -23.62 10.97 2.41
C ASN A 155 -24.83 10.20 2.98
N GLU A 156 -26.02 10.35 2.37
CA GLU A 156 -27.18 9.54 2.71
C GLU A 156 -26.93 8.05 2.39
N ALA A 157 -26.32 7.75 1.25
CA ALA A 157 -25.98 6.40 0.86
C ALA A 157 -24.98 5.75 1.83
N GLU A 158 -23.90 6.44 2.19
CA GLU A 158 -22.93 5.98 3.20
C GLU A 158 -23.60 5.70 4.55
N ASN A 159 -24.52 6.58 4.98
CA ASN A 159 -25.26 6.38 6.23
C ASN A 159 -26.16 5.14 6.18
N SER A 160 -26.85 4.90 5.06
CA SER A 160 -27.68 3.71 4.86
C SER A 160 -26.84 2.44 4.78
N PHE A 161 -25.71 2.49 4.08
CA PHE A 161 -24.75 1.40 3.99
C PHE A 161 -24.22 1.00 5.39
N MET A 162 -23.86 1.99 6.21
CA MET A 162 -23.44 1.76 7.60
C MET A 162 -24.54 1.17 8.49
N LYS A 163 -25.81 1.38 8.14
CA LYS A 163 -26.97 0.76 8.80
C LYS A 163 -27.34 -0.61 8.21
N ARG A 164 -26.61 -1.07 7.18
CA ARG A 164 -26.90 -2.29 6.41
C ARG A 164 -28.23 -2.24 5.67
N ASP A 165 -28.70 -1.04 5.34
CA ASP A 165 -29.83 -0.82 4.45
C ASP A 165 -29.28 -0.71 3.02
N ASN A 166 -28.96 -1.87 2.44
CA ASN A 166 -28.24 -1.96 1.17
C ASN A 166 -29.07 -1.43 -0.01
N GLU A 167 -30.38 -1.69 -0.02
CA GLU A 167 -31.29 -1.17 -1.04
C GLU A 167 -31.29 0.36 -1.06
N LEU A 168 -31.44 1.00 0.11
CA LEU A 168 -31.44 2.45 0.21
C LEU A 168 -30.05 3.04 -0.08
N ALA A 169 -28.98 2.36 0.31
CA ALA A 169 -27.61 2.75 -0.03
C ALA A 169 -27.41 2.78 -1.56
N ILE A 170 -27.73 1.68 -2.25
CA ILE A 170 -27.63 1.58 -3.72
C ILE A 170 -28.50 2.65 -4.40
N LEU A 171 -29.73 2.87 -3.93
CA LEU A 171 -30.62 3.90 -4.48
C LEU A 171 -29.99 5.29 -4.39
N ASN A 172 -29.43 5.65 -3.23
CA ASN A 172 -28.86 6.98 -3.03
C ASN A 172 -27.49 7.14 -3.72
N TYR A 173 -26.66 6.10 -3.81
CA TYR A 173 -25.47 6.13 -4.65
C TYR A 173 -25.84 6.34 -6.13
N ARG A 174 -26.89 5.68 -6.64
CA ARG A 174 -27.40 5.91 -8.01
C ARG A 174 -27.80 7.36 -8.23
N LYS A 175 -28.56 7.96 -7.30
CA LYS A 175 -28.91 9.39 -7.38
C LYS A 175 -27.69 10.30 -7.38
N ALA A 176 -26.65 9.97 -6.59
CA ALA A 176 -25.39 10.72 -6.59
C ALA A 176 -24.69 10.65 -7.95
N VAL A 177 -24.60 9.45 -8.55
CA VAL A 177 -24.04 9.23 -9.89
C VAL A 177 -24.88 9.92 -10.98
N GLU A 178 -26.21 9.85 -10.92
CA GLU A 178 -27.09 10.55 -11.87
C GLU A 178 -26.95 12.07 -11.79
N THR A 179 -26.74 12.60 -10.58
CA THR A 179 -26.53 14.04 -10.36
C THR A 179 -25.13 14.48 -10.80
N ALA A 180 -24.12 13.63 -10.61
CA ALA A 180 -22.74 13.89 -11.00
C ALA A 180 -22.08 12.62 -11.54
N PRO A 181 -22.16 12.36 -12.86
CA PRO A 181 -21.64 11.12 -13.46
C PRO A 181 -20.13 10.91 -13.26
N ALA A 182 -19.37 12.02 -13.15
CA ALA A 182 -17.94 12.01 -12.89
C ALA A 182 -17.57 11.92 -11.39
N TYR A 183 -18.55 11.74 -10.49
CA TYR A 183 -18.30 11.56 -9.06
C TYR A 183 -17.68 10.16 -8.84
N TYR A 184 -16.37 10.13 -8.63
CA TYR A 184 -15.58 8.90 -8.55
C TYR A 184 -16.02 8.02 -7.37
N LYS A 185 -16.10 8.57 -6.15
CA LYS A 185 -16.51 7.82 -4.95
C LYS A 185 -17.93 7.25 -5.11
N ALA A 186 -18.85 8.01 -5.70
CA ALA A 186 -20.22 7.52 -5.92
C ALA A 186 -20.26 6.33 -6.90
N ASN A 187 -19.50 6.36 -8.00
CA ASN A 187 -19.39 5.21 -8.91
C ASN A 187 -18.71 4.01 -8.22
N LEU A 188 -17.62 4.26 -7.49
CA LEU A 188 -16.86 3.25 -6.77
C LEU A 188 -17.74 2.50 -5.75
N TYR A 189 -18.41 3.23 -4.86
CA TYR A 189 -19.20 2.64 -3.78
C TYR A 189 -20.57 2.14 -4.24
N LEU A 190 -21.12 2.66 -5.36
CA LEU A 190 -22.23 2.00 -6.05
C LEU A 190 -21.81 0.61 -6.55
N GLY A 191 -20.65 0.53 -7.19
CA GLY A 191 -20.08 -0.74 -7.68
C GLY A 191 -19.83 -1.74 -6.55
N ASP A 192 -19.22 -1.29 -5.44
CA ASP A 192 -18.98 -2.08 -4.23
C ASP A 192 -20.29 -2.60 -3.60
N ALA A 193 -21.29 -1.72 -3.43
CA ALA A 193 -22.59 -2.12 -2.90
C ALA A 193 -23.32 -3.13 -3.81
N LEU A 194 -23.22 -2.97 -5.13
CA LEU A 194 -23.78 -3.93 -6.10
C LEU A 194 -23.05 -5.27 -6.09
N TRP A 195 -21.73 -5.27 -5.87
CA TRP A 195 -20.95 -6.50 -5.71
C TRP A 195 -21.36 -7.28 -4.46
N LEU A 196 -21.60 -6.58 -3.34
CA LEU A 196 -22.09 -7.19 -2.10
C LEU A 196 -23.49 -7.82 -2.22
N GLU A 197 -24.31 -7.30 -3.13
CA GLU A 197 -25.63 -7.87 -3.50
C GLU A 197 -25.53 -8.91 -4.64
N GLU A 198 -24.32 -9.40 -4.93
CA GLU A 198 -24.02 -10.39 -5.99
C GLU A 198 -24.46 -9.95 -7.40
N ASN A 199 -24.71 -8.66 -7.61
CA ASN A 199 -25.02 -8.08 -8.91
C ASN A 199 -23.74 -7.73 -9.67
N TYR A 200 -22.98 -8.77 -10.01
CA TYR A 200 -21.62 -8.66 -10.52
C TYR A 200 -21.52 -7.89 -11.85
N ASP A 201 -22.49 -8.02 -12.76
CA ASP A 201 -22.48 -7.28 -14.02
C ASP A 201 -22.57 -5.77 -13.81
N SER A 202 -23.49 -5.34 -12.95
CA SER A 202 -23.64 -3.92 -12.63
C SER A 202 -22.44 -3.42 -11.83
N ALA A 203 -21.91 -4.23 -10.91
CA ALA A 203 -20.70 -3.91 -10.16
C ALA A 203 -19.51 -3.66 -11.11
N ILE A 204 -19.23 -4.62 -12.01
CA ILE A 204 -18.16 -4.51 -13.01
C ILE A 204 -18.32 -3.24 -13.85
N TYR A 205 -19.54 -2.89 -14.25
CA TYR A 205 -19.82 -1.66 -15.01
C TYR A 205 -19.41 -0.39 -14.25
N TYR A 206 -19.94 -0.17 -13.04
CA TYR A 206 -19.66 1.05 -12.28
C TYR A 206 -18.21 1.11 -11.76
N LEU A 207 -17.61 -0.03 -11.42
CA LEU A 207 -16.20 -0.10 -11.06
C LEU A 207 -15.28 0.21 -12.25
N SER A 208 -15.68 -0.19 -13.47
CA SER A 208 -14.94 0.18 -14.69
C SER A 208 -15.00 1.69 -14.94
N ILE A 209 -16.16 2.33 -14.74
CA ILE A 209 -16.27 3.80 -14.81
C ILE A 209 -15.36 4.46 -13.77
N ALA A 210 -15.39 4.01 -12.51
CA ALA A 210 -14.52 4.56 -11.48
C ALA A 210 -13.02 4.42 -11.83
N LYS A 211 -12.63 3.29 -12.44
CA LYS A 211 -11.28 3.07 -12.97
C LYS A 211 -10.94 4.03 -14.12
N GLU A 212 -11.87 4.29 -15.03
CA GLU A 212 -11.67 5.23 -16.13
C GLU A 212 -11.54 6.67 -15.66
N LEU A 213 -12.35 7.07 -14.65
CA LEU A 213 -12.26 8.39 -14.03
C LEU A 213 -10.92 8.60 -13.32
N GLN A 214 -10.40 7.56 -12.67
CA GLN A 214 -9.15 7.62 -11.90
C GLN A 214 -8.26 6.39 -12.19
N PRO A 215 -7.55 6.38 -13.33
CA PRO A 215 -6.79 5.21 -13.78
C PRO A 215 -5.62 4.84 -12.86
N ASN A 216 -5.15 5.78 -12.04
CA ASN A 216 -4.01 5.60 -11.14
C ASN A 216 -4.42 5.29 -9.69
N LEU A 217 -5.72 5.23 -9.37
CA LEU A 217 -6.18 4.81 -8.05
C LEU A 217 -6.42 3.29 -8.02
N MET A 218 -6.07 2.66 -6.89
CA MET A 218 -6.10 1.20 -6.77
C MET A 218 -7.48 0.66 -6.38
N GLU A 219 -8.29 1.43 -5.66
CA GLU A 219 -9.58 1.02 -5.14
C GLU A 219 -10.53 0.42 -6.20
N PRO A 220 -10.80 1.07 -7.35
CA PRO A 220 -11.70 0.52 -8.35
C PRO A 220 -11.17 -0.77 -8.94
N ARG A 221 -9.84 -0.88 -9.13
CA ARG A 221 -9.18 -2.08 -9.64
C ARG A 221 -9.31 -3.24 -8.67
N LYS A 222 -9.10 -2.97 -7.38
CA LYS A 222 -9.22 -3.96 -6.30
C LYS A 222 -10.64 -4.56 -6.28
N PHE A 223 -11.67 -3.72 -6.26
CA PHE A 223 -13.05 -4.18 -6.28
C PHE A 223 -13.42 -4.84 -7.60
N LEU A 224 -12.87 -4.37 -8.73
CA LEU A 224 -13.11 -4.99 -10.03
C LEU A 224 -12.51 -6.40 -10.08
N ILE A 225 -11.32 -6.62 -9.50
CA ILE A 225 -10.73 -7.96 -9.37
C ILE A 225 -11.65 -8.88 -8.56
N ASP A 226 -12.18 -8.39 -7.44
CA ASP A 226 -13.10 -9.16 -6.58
C ASP A 226 -14.38 -9.53 -7.34
N ALA A 227 -15.04 -8.56 -7.98
CA ALA A 227 -16.23 -8.80 -8.77
C ALA A 227 -16.00 -9.74 -9.98
N LEU A 228 -14.83 -9.65 -10.64
CA LEU A 228 -14.46 -10.55 -11.72
C LEU A 228 -14.18 -11.97 -11.21
N ALA A 229 -13.49 -12.11 -10.08
CA ALA A 229 -13.16 -13.40 -9.48
C ALA A 229 -14.41 -14.12 -8.96
N ASP A 230 -15.31 -13.42 -8.27
CA ASP A 230 -16.56 -13.98 -7.76
C ASP A 230 -17.53 -14.34 -8.90
N LYS A 231 -17.46 -13.64 -10.02
CA LYS A 231 -18.14 -14.03 -11.27
C LYS A 231 -17.40 -15.13 -12.06
N GLU A 232 -16.33 -15.70 -11.52
CA GLU A 232 -15.50 -16.74 -12.14
C GLU A 232 -14.86 -16.34 -13.49
N LEU A 233 -14.72 -15.04 -13.74
CA LEU A 233 -14.03 -14.48 -14.91
C LEU A 233 -12.52 -14.45 -14.69
N TRP A 234 -11.93 -15.60 -14.35
CA TRP A 234 -10.54 -15.76 -13.88
C TRP A 234 -9.50 -15.12 -14.78
N TYR A 235 -9.63 -15.27 -16.10
CA TYR A 235 -8.71 -14.67 -17.06
C TYR A 235 -8.71 -13.14 -16.94
N ARG A 236 -9.89 -12.52 -16.89
CA ARG A 236 -10.03 -11.06 -16.76
C ARG A 236 -9.54 -10.58 -15.39
N ALA A 237 -9.85 -11.32 -14.32
CA ALA A 237 -9.38 -10.99 -12.97
C ALA A 237 -7.85 -11.00 -12.90
N LYS A 238 -7.20 -12.01 -13.49
CA LYS A 238 -5.73 -12.11 -13.58
C LYS A 238 -5.11 -10.93 -14.34
N GLN A 239 -5.69 -10.57 -15.49
CA GLN A 239 -5.22 -9.41 -16.27
C GLN A 239 -5.36 -8.10 -15.48
N GLU A 240 -6.47 -7.91 -14.77
CA GLU A 240 -6.65 -6.72 -13.93
C GLU A 240 -5.67 -6.71 -12.74
N CYS A 241 -5.37 -7.85 -12.11
CA CYS A 241 -4.30 -7.96 -11.11
C CYS A 241 -2.95 -7.50 -11.66
N ILE A 242 -2.54 -8.02 -12.81
CA ILE A 242 -1.26 -7.70 -13.43
C ILE A 242 -1.19 -6.21 -13.81
N SER A 243 -2.27 -5.67 -14.40
CA SER A 243 -2.36 -4.23 -14.69
C SER A 243 -2.33 -3.38 -13.42
N ALA A 244 -2.97 -3.80 -12.33
CA ALA A 244 -2.99 -3.08 -11.07
C ALA A 244 -1.61 -3.07 -10.39
N LEU A 245 -0.85 -4.17 -10.50
CA LEU A 245 0.53 -4.25 -10.00
C LEU A 245 1.48 -3.31 -10.75
N CYS A 246 1.13 -2.92 -11.98
CA CYS A 246 1.85 -1.86 -12.71
C CYS A 246 1.47 -0.44 -12.26
N ILE A 247 0.40 -0.25 -11.49
CA ILE A 247 0.07 1.05 -10.88
C ILE A 247 0.70 1.17 -9.50
N TYR A 248 0.60 0.10 -8.72
CA TYR A 248 1.22 0.00 -7.40
C TYR A 248 1.38 -1.50 -7.05
N PRO A 249 2.62 -2.01 -6.88
CA PRO A 249 2.92 -3.41 -6.55
C PRO A 249 2.49 -3.84 -5.12
N SER A 250 1.24 -3.61 -4.73
CA SER A 250 0.75 -3.87 -3.37
C SER A 250 0.72 -5.35 -3.02
N ASN A 251 0.93 -5.62 -1.72
CA ASN A 251 0.79 -6.99 -1.20
C ASN A 251 -0.66 -7.50 -1.35
N ASP A 252 -1.66 -6.62 -1.21
CA ASP A 252 -3.07 -6.99 -1.36
C ASP A 252 -3.39 -7.58 -2.75
N ILE A 253 -2.93 -6.91 -3.81
CA ILE A 253 -3.15 -7.39 -5.18
C ILE A 253 -2.31 -8.64 -5.47
N LYS A 254 -1.10 -8.75 -4.90
CA LYS A 254 -0.30 -9.98 -4.99
C LYS A 254 -1.02 -11.18 -4.37
N TYR A 255 -1.68 -11.01 -3.21
CA TYR A 255 -2.49 -12.06 -2.60
C TYR A 255 -3.69 -12.45 -3.47
N LYS A 256 -4.38 -11.47 -4.06
CA LYS A 256 -5.50 -11.74 -4.99
C LYS A 256 -5.02 -12.48 -6.25
N LEU A 257 -3.91 -12.05 -6.83
CA LEU A 257 -3.28 -12.76 -7.95
C LEU A 257 -2.93 -14.20 -7.56
N GLN A 258 -2.32 -14.41 -6.40
CA GLN A 258 -2.00 -15.75 -5.89
C GLN A 258 -3.27 -16.62 -5.72
N ALA A 259 -4.39 -16.07 -5.26
CA ALA A 259 -5.66 -16.79 -5.16
C ALA A 259 -6.20 -17.21 -6.54
N ILE A 260 -6.13 -16.31 -7.53
CA ILE A 260 -6.54 -16.60 -8.91
C ILE A 260 -5.63 -17.65 -9.56
N LEU A 261 -4.31 -17.55 -9.36
CA LEU A 261 -3.34 -18.50 -9.92
C LEU A 261 -3.52 -19.93 -9.41
N ARG A 262 -4.03 -20.12 -8.18
CA ARG A 262 -4.34 -21.46 -7.66
C ARG A 262 -5.39 -22.18 -8.51
N GLN A 263 -6.32 -21.44 -9.12
CA GLN A 263 -7.30 -22.01 -10.06
C GLN A 263 -6.63 -22.54 -11.34
N GLU A 264 -5.45 -22.03 -11.68
CA GLU A 264 -4.62 -22.48 -12.81
C GLU A 264 -3.56 -23.53 -12.42
N ASN A 265 -3.57 -24.05 -11.18
CA ASN A 265 -2.48 -24.86 -10.62
C ASN A 265 -1.10 -24.15 -10.70
N LYS A 266 -1.10 -22.84 -10.49
CA LYS A 266 0.08 -21.98 -10.49
C LYS A 266 0.21 -21.18 -9.20
N TRP A 267 1.37 -20.57 -9.00
CA TRP A 267 1.64 -19.68 -7.88
C TRP A 267 2.54 -18.53 -8.28
N LEU A 268 2.51 -17.48 -7.46
CA LEU A 268 3.36 -16.29 -7.63
C LEU A 268 4.63 -16.48 -6.81
N ASN A 269 5.73 -16.82 -7.48
CA ASN A 269 7.05 -16.83 -6.89
C ASN A 269 7.70 -15.45 -7.07
N GLU A 270 7.55 -14.58 -6.09
CA GLU A 270 8.16 -13.24 -6.15
C GLU A 270 9.70 -13.29 -6.10
N HIS A 271 10.31 -14.43 -5.76
CA HIS A 271 11.74 -14.53 -5.45
C HIS A 271 12.18 -13.45 -4.44
N LYS A 272 11.30 -13.11 -3.48
CA LYS A 272 11.52 -12.04 -2.52
C LYS A 272 12.60 -12.44 -1.51
N ILE A 273 13.52 -11.52 -1.26
CA ILE A 273 14.62 -11.69 -0.32
C ILE A 273 14.31 -10.84 0.92
N LYS A 274 14.44 -11.46 2.09
CA LYS A 274 14.24 -10.75 3.36
C LYS A 274 15.35 -9.71 3.53
N LYS A 275 14.94 -8.45 3.63
CA LYS A 275 15.78 -7.31 4.01
C LYS A 275 15.23 -6.70 5.29
N ASP A 276 16.10 -6.31 6.19
CA ASP A 276 15.76 -5.63 7.44
C ASP A 276 16.17 -4.14 7.42
N PHE A 277 16.47 -3.61 6.24
CA PHE A 277 16.86 -2.24 5.99
C PHE A 277 16.04 -1.61 4.86
N TYR A 278 15.95 -0.27 4.89
CA TYR A 278 15.26 0.51 3.87
C TYR A 278 16.10 0.70 2.60
N ALA A 279 15.40 0.92 1.49
CA ALA A 279 15.98 1.29 0.21
C ALA A 279 16.84 2.56 0.30
N ASN A 280 17.78 2.72 -0.63
CA ASN A 280 18.51 3.99 -0.76
C ASN A 280 17.52 5.10 -1.19
N ASN A 281 17.54 6.22 -0.47
CA ASN A 281 16.64 7.35 -0.70
C ASN A 281 17.41 8.66 -0.45
N MET A 282 17.12 9.72 -1.22
CA MET A 282 17.80 11.01 -1.15
C MET A 282 17.24 11.97 -0.07
N LEU A 283 15.94 11.88 0.22
CA LEU A 283 15.21 12.77 1.13
C LEU A 283 15.24 12.36 2.61
N LYS A 284 15.54 11.09 2.91
CA LYS A 284 15.48 10.57 4.29
C LYS A 284 16.82 10.60 5.01
N GLU A 285 16.75 10.61 6.34
CA GLU A 285 17.91 10.59 7.24
C GLU A 285 18.96 9.56 6.85
N THR A 286 20.21 9.83 7.23
CA THR A 286 21.36 8.95 7.00
C THR A 286 21.08 7.56 7.55
N GLN A 287 20.92 6.60 6.63
CA GLN A 287 20.69 5.20 6.98
C GLN A 287 22.00 4.56 7.48
N PRO A 288 21.93 3.57 8.39
CA PRO A 288 23.13 2.93 8.90
C PRO A 288 23.93 2.22 7.80
N VAL A 289 25.24 2.15 8.00
CA VAL A 289 26.13 1.31 7.19
C VAL A 289 25.68 -0.14 7.31
N LEU A 290 25.62 -0.84 6.17
CA LEU A 290 25.28 -2.25 6.13
C LEU A 290 26.55 -3.12 6.19
N ILE A 291 26.45 -4.28 6.84
CA ILE A 291 27.52 -5.30 6.89
C ILE A 291 27.45 -6.21 5.66
N PRO A 292 28.41 -7.13 5.43
CA PRO A 292 28.39 -7.97 4.23
C PRO A 292 27.13 -8.84 4.17
N PRO A 293 26.57 -9.05 2.97
CA PRO A 293 27.11 -8.64 1.66
C PRO A 293 26.64 -7.24 1.17
N TYR A 294 25.92 -6.46 1.98
CA TYR A 294 25.20 -5.26 1.53
C TYR A 294 25.97 -3.93 1.63
N GLN A 295 27.30 -3.92 1.91
CA GLN A 295 28.06 -2.66 1.95
C GLN A 295 27.94 -1.87 0.65
N SER A 296 28.22 -2.54 -0.48
CA SER A 296 28.27 -1.91 -1.80
C SER A 296 26.90 -1.40 -2.24
N TYR A 297 25.84 -2.11 -1.87
CA TYR A 297 24.47 -1.61 -2.01
C TYR A 297 24.30 -0.25 -1.31
N ARG A 298 24.67 -0.15 -0.03
CA ARG A 298 24.47 1.09 0.75
C ARG A 298 25.37 2.22 0.25
N SER A 299 26.64 1.93 -0.04
CA SER A 299 27.61 2.93 -0.47
C SER A 299 27.35 3.45 -1.89
N ALA A 300 26.61 2.69 -2.73
CA ALA A 300 26.25 3.11 -4.08
C ALA A 300 25.60 4.50 -4.11
N LYS A 301 24.74 4.83 -3.14
CA LYS A 301 24.14 6.17 -3.02
C LYS A 301 25.21 7.28 -3.05
N ASN A 302 26.28 7.12 -2.28
CA ASN A 302 27.31 8.16 -2.17
C ASN A 302 28.09 8.35 -3.48
N LEU A 303 28.20 7.31 -4.30
CA LEU A 303 28.90 7.39 -5.59
C LEU A 303 28.17 8.26 -6.61
N VAL A 304 26.84 8.27 -6.58
CA VAL A 304 26.00 8.98 -7.57
C VAL A 304 25.23 10.16 -6.97
N ALA A 305 25.41 10.46 -5.67
CA ALA A 305 24.63 11.48 -4.97
C ALA A 305 24.66 12.85 -5.64
N ALA A 306 25.79 13.26 -6.22
CA ALA A 306 25.93 14.53 -6.93
C ALA A 306 25.09 14.64 -8.21
N TYR A 307 24.64 13.51 -8.75
CA TYR A 307 23.85 13.40 -9.98
C TYR A 307 22.43 12.90 -9.71
N THR A 308 22.03 12.73 -8.44
CA THR A 308 20.75 12.12 -8.10
C THR A 308 19.83 13.15 -7.48
N ASN A 309 18.66 13.35 -8.07
CA ASN A 309 17.65 14.25 -7.52
C ASN A 309 16.91 13.64 -6.32
N ASP A 310 16.08 14.43 -5.64
CA ASP A 310 15.34 14.02 -4.45
C ASP A 310 14.41 12.82 -4.67
N THR A 311 13.95 12.60 -5.90
CA THR A 311 13.11 11.45 -6.28
C THR A 311 13.90 10.16 -6.50
N GLY A 312 15.24 10.22 -6.44
CA GLY A 312 16.12 9.07 -6.68
C GLY A 312 16.40 8.79 -8.16
N LEU A 313 16.16 9.76 -9.04
CA LEU A 313 16.52 9.69 -10.46
C LEU A 313 17.94 10.23 -10.64
N ILE A 314 18.77 9.42 -11.28
CA ILE A 314 20.16 9.74 -11.61
C ILE A 314 20.17 10.41 -12.99
N GLU A 315 20.68 11.63 -13.05
CA GLU A 315 20.92 12.37 -14.29
C GLU A 315 22.10 11.77 -15.08
N GLN A 316 22.18 12.06 -16.39
CA GLN A 316 23.26 11.58 -17.23
C GLN A 316 24.63 12.01 -16.67
N ASN A 317 25.56 11.06 -16.56
CA ASN A 317 26.89 11.28 -15.99
C ASN A 317 27.89 10.23 -16.49
N ASP A 318 29.17 10.41 -16.17
CA ASP A 318 30.25 9.51 -16.60
C ASP A 318 30.43 8.25 -15.72
N LEU A 319 29.73 8.15 -14.58
CA LEU A 319 29.88 7.06 -13.62
C LEU A 319 28.97 5.87 -13.92
N THR A 320 27.78 6.13 -14.45
CA THR A 320 26.76 5.10 -14.68
C THR A 320 25.73 5.53 -15.72
N ASN A 321 25.20 4.55 -16.45
CA ASN A 321 24.06 4.74 -17.35
C ASN A 321 22.71 4.40 -16.67
N GLU A 322 22.73 3.99 -15.40
CA GLU A 322 21.51 3.68 -14.66
C GLU A 322 20.72 4.94 -14.32
N THR A 323 19.40 4.90 -14.55
CA THR A 323 18.50 6.02 -14.22
C THR A 323 18.01 5.98 -12.76
N TYR A 324 17.95 4.81 -12.14
CA TYR A 324 17.28 4.63 -10.85
C TYR A 324 18.29 4.28 -9.75
N LEU A 325 18.33 5.09 -8.69
CA LEU A 325 19.21 4.89 -7.55
C LEU A 325 19.09 3.49 -6.95
N GLU A 326 17.87 2.98 -6.79
CA GLU A 326 17.67 1.65 -6.20
C GLU A 326 18.20 0.54 -7.12
N VAL A 327 17.96 0.63 -8.44
CA VAL A 327 18.47 -0.35 -9.42
C VAL A 327 20.00 -0.29 -9.48
N TYR A 328 20.58 0.91 -9.51
CA TYR A 328 22.02 1.11 -9.45
C TYR A 328 22.64 0.49 -8.18
N SER A 329 21.98 0.67 -7.04
CA SER A 329 22.41 0.09 -5.76
C SER A 329 22.44 -1.43 -5.81
N TRP A 330 21.43 -2.06 -6.42
CA TRP A 330 21.42 -3.51 -6.63
C TRP A 330 22.47 -3.98 -7.64
N LYS A 331 22.72 -3.23 -8.72
CA LYS A 331 23.81 -3.55 -9.67
C LYS A 331 25.17 -3.51 -9.00
N GLN A 332 25.45 -2.50 -8.16
CA GLN A 332 26.69 -2.43 -7.40
C GLN A 332 26.84 -3.60 -6.42
N PHE A 333 25.74 -3.98 -5.77
CA PHE A 333 25.72 -5.19 -4.96
C PHE A 333 26.09 -6.45 -5.74
N LEU A 334 25.45 -6.69 -6.88
CA LEU A 334 25.67 -7.89 -7.69
C LEU A 334 27.08 -7.93 -8.29
N LYS A 335 27.61 -6.78 -8.69
CA LYS A 335 28.96 -6.64 -9.23
C LYS A 335 30.04 -6.97 -8.20
N GLU A 336 29.98 -6.35 -7.02
CA GLU A 336 30.99 -6.54 -5.97
C GLU A 336 30.97 -7.95 -5.34
N ASN A 337 29.86 -8.68 -5.49
CA ASN A 337 29.70 -10.03 -4.96
C ASN A 337 29.73 -11.11 -6.07
N GLU A 338 30.12 -10.79 -7.32
CA GLU A 338 29.99 -11.70 -8.46
C GLU A 338 30.67 -13.06 -8.23
N ASP A 339 31.89 -13.06 -7.69
CA ASP A 339 32.68 -14.27 -7.44
C ASP A 339 32.13 -15.14 -6.28
N ASN A 340 31.39 -14.54 -5.35
CA ASN A 340 30.91 -15.20 -4.12
C ASN A 340 29.42 -14.93 -3.85
N LEU A 341 28.61 -14.86 -4.91
CA LEU A 341 27.21 -14.47 -4.80
C LEU A 341 26.39 -15.57 -4.07
N PRO A 342 25.74 -15.27 -2.93
CA PRO A 342 24.92 -16.26 -2.24
C PRO A 342 23.78 -16.78 -3.13
N VAL A 343 23.43 -18.06 -2.95
CA VAL A 343 22.42 -18.77 -3.79
C VAL A 343 21.10 -17.98 -3.89
N LEU A 344 20.69 -17.34 -2.80
CA LEU A 344 19.45 -16.58 -2.72
C LEU A 344 19.40 -15.34 -3.65
N PHE A 345 20.54 -14.85 -4.15
CA PHE A 345 20.62 -13.75 -5.13
C PHE A 345 20.82 -14.24 -6.57
N ARG A 346 20.84 -15.54 -6.84
CA ARG A 346 21.00 -16.06 -8.21
C ARG A 346 19.88 -15.61 -9.14
N PHE A 347 18.65 -15.47 -8.62
CA PHE A 347 17.54 -14.93 -9.40
C PHE A 347 17.80 -13.47 -9.80
N ALA A 348 18.28 -12.64 -8.87
CA ALA A 348 18.68 -11.26 -9.17
C ALA A 348 19.73 -11.19 -10.29
N LYS A 349 20.77 -12.03 -10.22
CA LYS A 349 21.81 -12.10 -11.26
C LYS A 349 21.27 -12.62 -12.59
N LYS A 350 20.30 -13.54 -12.57
CA LYS A 350 19.59 -13.95 -13.79
C LYS A 350 18.84 -12.75 -14.39
N MET A 351 18.11 -11.99 -13.56
CA MET A 351 17.35 -10.83 -14.04
C MET A 351 18.25 -9.72 -14.58
N GLU A 352 19.45 -9.54 -14.02
CA GLU A 352 20.46 -8.65 -14.61
C GLU A 352 20.87 -9.09 -16.02
N LYS A 353 21.10 -10.39 -16.24
CA LYS A 353 21.51 -10.93 -17.56
C LYS A 353 20.41 -10.88 -18.61
N GLU A 354 19.15 -11.03 -18.19
CA GLU A 354 17.97 -11.01 -19.07
C GLU A 354 17.41 -9.59 -19.27
N ASP A 355 18.06 -8.55 -18.74
CA ASP A 355 17.57 -7.17 -18.74
C ASP A 355 16.21 -6.98 -18.03
N TYR A 356 15.99 -7.64 -16.89
CA TYR A 356 14.79 -7.50 -16.04
C TYR A 356 15.11 -7.14 -14.59
N LEU A 357 16.34 -6.70 -14.29
CA LEU A 357 16.72 -6.35 -12.92
C LEU A 357 15.89 -5.17 -12.40
N ASP A 358 15.56 -4.20 -13.26
CA ASP A 358 14.65 -3.09 -12.95
C ASP A 358 13.26 -3.60 -12.52
N CYS A 359 12.64 -4.49 -13.30
CA CYS A 359 11.35 -5.09 -12.98
C CYS A 359 11.42 -5.87 -11.66
N TYR A 360 12.47 -6.66 -11.46
CA TYR A 360 12.65 -7.41 -10.22
C TYR A 360 12.79 -6.50 -9.00
N VAL A 361 13.57 -5.44 -9.11
CA VAL A 361 13.71 -4.42 -8.05
C VAL A 361 12.39 -3.74 -7.76
N PHE A 362 11.68 -3.28 -8.79
CA PHE A 362 10.44 -2.54 -8.63
C PHE A 362 9.21 -3.38 -8.32
N PHE A 363 9.28 -4.71 -8.44
CA PHE A 363 8.18 -5.59 -8.09
C PHE A 363 8.45 -6.36 -6.79
N SER A 364 9.56 -7.08 -6.73
CA SER A 364 9.88 -8.03 -5.65
C SER A 364 10.53 -7.34 -4.46
N PHE A 365 11.21 -6.21 -4.67
CA PHE A 365 11.79 -5.38 -3.62
C PHE A 365 11.07 -4.04 -3.44
N PHE A 366 9.86 -3.93 -4.00
CA PHE A 366 9.06 -2.71 -3.91
C PHE A 366 8.87 -2.27 -2.45
N HIS A 367 9.04 -0.97 -2.23
CA HIS A 367 8.70 -0.27 -1.00
C HIS A 367 8.29 1.15 -1.38
N VAL A 368 7.38 1.77 -0.62
CA VAL A 368 6.83 3.10 -0.95
C VAL A 368 7.92 4.18 -1.11
N ASP A 369 9.04 4.03 -0.42
CA ASP A 369 10.18 4.98 -0.48
C ASP A 369 10.84 5.08 -1.86
N ILE A 370 10.62 4.10 -2.75
CA ILE A 370 11.11 4.11 -4.14
C ILE A 370 9.99 4.31 -5.15
N TYR A 371 8.78 4.65 -4.70
CA TYR A 371 7.63 4.86 -5.58
C TYR A 371 7.88 5.89 -6.70
N PRO A 372 8.55 7.05 -6.47
CA PRO A 372 8.84 7.97 -7.57
C PRO A 372 9.70 7.35 -8.68
N GLN A 373 10.69 6.51 -8.33
CA GLN A 373 11.51 5.79 -9.31
C GLN A 373 10.67 4.76 -10.08
N PHE A 374 9.81 4.02 -9.38
CA PHE A 374 8.88 3.07 -10.01
C PHE A 374 7.89 3.77 -10.95
N GLN A 375 7.35 4.91 -10.55
CA GLN A 375 6.40 5.68 -11.35
C GLN A 375 7.05 6.22 -12.63
N ASP A 376 8.27 6.76 -12.55
CA ASP A 376 9.05 7.13 -13.74
C ASP A 376 9.35 5.91 -14.62
N PHE A 377 9.71 4.77 -14.02
CA PHE A 377 9.98 3.54 -14.75
C PHE A 377 8.76 3.07 -15.53
N ILE A 378 7.60 2.91 -14.89
CA ILE A 378 6.43 2.28 -15.50
C ILE A 378 5.74 3.16 -16.54
N THR A 379 5.96 4.49 -16.50
CA THR A 379 5.38 5.44 -17.45
C THR A 379 6.19 5.60 -18.73
N LYS A 380 7.43 5.09 -18.78
CA LYS A 380 8.24 5.05 -20.00
C LYS A 380 7.69 4.03 -21.00
N GLU A 381 7.81 4.37 -22.28
CA GLU A 381 7.34 3.55 -23.40
C GLU A 381 7.91 2.13 -23.32
N GLY A 382 7.04 1.11 -23.39
CA GLY A 382 7.42 -0.30 -23.36
C GLY A 382 7.71 -0.89 -21.97
N ASN A 383 7.92 -0.07 -20.94
CA ASN A 383 8.28 -0.58 -19.61
C ASN A 383 7.11 -1.22 -18.86
N LYS A 384 5.89 -0.76 -19.12
CA LYS A 384 4.70 -1.43 -18.60
C LYS A 384 4.59 -2.85 -19.15
N GLU A 385 4.68 -3.02 -20.47
CA GLU A 385 4.66 -4.32 -21.14
C GLU A 385 5.85 -5.19 -20.70
N LYS A 386 7.02 -4.58 -20.46
CA LYS A 386 8.18 -5.24 -19.84
C LYS A 386 7.83 -5.79 -18.46
N MET A 387 7.20 -5.00 -17.58
CA MET A 387 6.77 -5.45 -16.25
C MET A 387 5.70 -6.54 -16.31
N GLU A 388 4.71 -6.41 -17.17
CA GLU A 388 3.65 -7.43 -17.32
C GLU A 388 4.24 -8.77 -17.79
N ARG A 389 5.18 -8.74 -18.73
CA ARG A 389 5.93 -9.90 -19.18
C ARG A 389 6.81 -10.48 -18.08
N PHE A 390 7.49 -9.64 -17.30
CA PHE A 390 8.28 -10.07 -16.15
C PHE A 390 7.42 -10.90 -15.18
N ILE A 391 6.24 -10.40 -14.82
CA ILE A 391 5.31 -11.11 -13.94
C ILE A 391 4.89 -12.45 -14.55
N ASN A 392 4.47 -12.45 -15.83
CA ASN A 392 3.96 -13.65 -16.47
C ASN A 392 5.01 -14.75 -16.72
N GLU A 393 6.21 -14.36 -17.14
CA GLU A 393 7.23 -15.31 -17.61
C GLU A 393 8.22 -15.72 -16.51
N PHE A 394 8.47 -14.86 -15.52
CA PHE A 394 9.50 -15.09 -14.52
C PHE A 394 8.98 -15.33 -13.10
N LEU A 395 7.77 -14.85 -12.77
CA LEU A 395 7.22 -14.97 -11.41
C LEU A 395 6.07 -15.97 -11.30
N ILE A 396 5.31 -16.20 -12.38
CA ILE A 396 4.22 -17.18 -12.36
C ILE A 396 4.77 -18.57 -12.67
N GLU A 397 4.78 -19.45 -11.68
CA GLU A 397 5.30 -20.80 -11.79
C GLU A 397 4.19 -21.85 -11.63
N THR A 398 4.35 -23.02 -12.23
CA THR A 398 3.44 -24.18 -12.01
C THR A 398 3.85 -24.91 -10.74
N TYR A 399 2.89 -25.40 -9.95
CA TYR A 399 3.20 -26.28 -8.83
C TYR A 399 3.92 -27.54 -9.35
N LYS A 400 5.06 -27.88 -8.73
CA LYS A 400 5.85 -29.07 -9.06
C LYS A 400 5.33 -30.33 -8.40
#